data_AF-A0A519W0Y1-F1
#
_entry.id   AF-A0A519W0Y1-F1
#
_cell.length_a   1.000
_cell.length_b   1.000
_cell.length_c   1.000
_cell.angle_alpha   90.00
_cell.angle_beta   90.00
_cell.angle_gamma   90.00
#
_symmetry.space_group_name_H-M   'P 1'
#
loop_
_entity.id
_entity.type
_entity.pdbx_description
1 polymer ?
#
loop_
_entity_poly.entity_id
_entity_poly.type
_entity_poly.pdbx_seq_one_letter_code
_entity_poly.pdbx_strand_id
1 'polypeptide(L)'
;EEGGWIPYAPSAIPFNEGDTIPAELTIEDIEQLKEDFRSATERSLAAGYKVIELHAAHGYLFHQFFSPLSNKRTDQYGGSFKNRIRFLLETLEAVQEVWPSENPLFVRISATDWAEGGWNTEDSIELAKILKDKGVDLIDCSSGGLVSYQKIPVFAGYQVQFADAVKSGSGMLTAAVGLITEPQQAEDILQESKADLIFLAREFLRDPYFPLHAATALNEDIKWPDQYDRAKRKHK
;
A
#
# COMPACT_ATOMS: atom_id res chain seq x y z
N GLU A 1 -22.90 -8.32 -23.14
CA GLU A 1 -23.22 -9.65 -22.60
C GLU A 1 -22.02 -10.59 -22.45
N GLU A 2 -20.78 -10.13 -22.58
CA GLU A 2 -19.67 -10.72 -21.78
C GLU A 2 -18.87 -9.54 -21.21
N GLY A 3 -19.34 -8.97 -20.10
CA GLY A 3 -18.83 -7.72 -19.51
C GLY A 3 -17.43 -7.80 -18.89
N GLY A 4 -16.56 -8.67 -19.39
CA GLY A 4 -15.16 -8.79 -19.00
C GLY A 4 -14.22 -8.03 -19.94
N TRP A 5 -12.97 -7.90 -19.52
CA TRP A 5 -11.85 -7.45 -20.35
C TRP A 5 -10.70 -8.45 -20.22
N ILE A 6 -9.76 -8.46 -21.16
CA ILE A 6 -8.52 -9.22 -21.02
C ILE A 6 -7.61 -8.44 -20.07
N PRO A 7 -7.30 -8.97 -18.87
CA PRO A 7 -6.38 -8.29 -17.96
C PRO A 7 -4.96 -8.34 -18.51
N TYR A 8 -4.11 -7.43 -18.07
CA TYR A 8 -2.68 -7.43 -18.37
C TYR A 8 -1.88 -7.76 -17.11
N ALA A 9 -0.75 -8.43 -17.29
CA ALA A 9 0.12 -8.89 -16.20
C ALA A 9 1.58 -9.00 -16.67
N PRO A 10 2.56 -9.11 -15.74
CA PRO A 10 3.94 -9.41 -16.12
C PRO A 10 4.10 -10.77 -16.81
N SER A 11 3.22 -11.74 -16.57
CA SER A 11 3.24 -13.06 -17.22
C SER A 11 1.82 -13.59 -17.38
N ALA A 12 1.60 -14.45 -18.38
CA ALA A 12 0.30 -15.04 -18.71
C ALA A 12 -0.13 -16.12 -17.68
N ILE A 13 -0.27 -15.72 -16.41
CA ILE A 13 -0.64 -16.58 -15.29
C ILE A 13 -1.93 -16.02 -14.67
N PRO A 14 -3.05 -16.77 -14.69
CA PRO A 14 -4.29 -16.32 -14.07
C PRO A 14 -4.19 -16.37 -12.53
N PHE A 15 -5.03 -15.58 -11.86
CA PHE A 15 -5.05 -15.53 -10.38
C PHE A 15 -5.56 -16.85 -9.77
N ASN A 16 -6.68 -17.40 -10.28
CA ASN A 16 -7.12 -18.76 -10.00
C ASN A 16 -7.08 -19.64 -11.25
N GLU A 17 -7.07 -20.95 -11.02
CA GLU A 17 -7.35 -21.92 -12.07
C GLU A 17 -8.76 -21.67 -12.65
N GLY A 18 -8.85 -21.53 -13.97
CA GLY A 18 -10.10 -21.27 -14.69
C GLY A 18 -10.46 -19.78 -14.86
N ASP A 19 -9.72 -18.85 -14.23
CA ASP A 19 -9.89 -17.42 -14.49
C ASP A 19 -9.41 -17.06 -15.90
N THR A 20 -9.81 -15.87 -16.38
CA THR A 20 -9.29 -15.32 -17.65
C THR A 20 -7.78 -15.15 -17.57
N ILE A 21 -7.06 -15.76 -18.51
CA ILE A 21 -5.60 -15.64 -18.61
C ILE A 21 -5.25 -14.20 -19.01
N PRO A 22 -4.39 -13.50 -18.26
CA PRO A 22 -3.97 -12.16 -18.63
C PRO A 22 -3.05 -12.18 -19.86
N ALA A 23 -3.11 -11.12 -20.65
CA ALA A 23 -2.10 -10.82 -21.65
C ALA A 23 -0.78 -10.44 -20.94
N GLU A 24 0.32 -11.05 -21.36
CA GLU A 24 1.65 -10.65 -20.91
C GLU A 24 2.01 -9.29 -21.51
N LEU A 25 2.35 -8.32 -20.67
CA LEU A 25 2.74 -6.97 -21.08
C LEU A 25 3.99 -6.99 -21.97
N THR A 26 3.94 -6.26 -23.09
CA THR A 26 5.16 -5.94 -23.84
C THR A 26 5.96 -4.82 -23.15
N ILE A 27 7.15 -4.53 -23.66
CA ILE A 27 7.94 -3.39 -23.16
C ILE A 27 7.20 -2.08 -23.45
N GLU A 28 6.59 -1.96 -24.64
CA GLU A 28 5.81 -0.80 -25.04
C GLU A 28 4.58 -0.60 -24.15
N ASP A 29 3.90 -1.69 -23.76
CA ASP A 29 2.79 -1.60 -22.79
C ASP A 29 3.29 -1.07 -21.44
N ILE A 30 4.46 -1.53 -20.98
CA ILE A 30 5.07 -1.06 -19.73
C ILE A 30 5.43 0.42 -19.81
N GLU A 31 5.98 0.90 -20.92
CA GLU A 31 6.25 2.34 -21.11
C GLU A 31 4.94 3.15 -21.13
N GLN A 32 3.90 2.67 -21.81
CA GLN A 32 2.60 3.36 -21.84
C GLN A 32 1.99 3.45 -20.44
N LEU A 33 2.09 2.38 -19.64
CA LEU A 33 1.59 2.38 -18.26
C LEU A 33 2.28 3.45 -17.40
N LYS A 34 3.60 3.65 -17.54
CA LYS A 34 4.31 4.72 -16.81
C LYS A 34 3.73 6.10 -17.16
N GLU A 35 3.47 6.35 -18.44
CA GLU A 35 2.83 7.58 -18.90
C GLU A 35 1.38 7.73 -18.41
N ASP A 36 0.65 6.62 -18.30
CA ASP A 36 -0.71 6.62 -17.77
C ASP A 36 -0.72 7.00 -16.28
N PHE A 37 0.24 6.49 -15.50
CA PHE A 37 0.44 6.89 -14.09
C PHE A 37 0.86 8.36 -13.98
N ARG A 38 1.81 8.84 -14.81
CA ARG A 38 2.19 10.26 -14.88
C ARG A 38 0.97 11.15 -15.16
N SER A 39 0.17 10.78 -16.17
CA SER A 39 -1.05 11.49 -16.54
C SER A 39 -2.12 11.45 -15.43
N ALA A 40 -2.23 10.34 -14.69
CA ALA A 40 -3.14 10.23 -13.55
C ALA A 40 -2.70 11.13 -12.37
N THR A 41 -1.39 11.26 -12.17
CA THR A 41 -0.83 12.19 -11.19
C THR A 41 -1.11 13.64 -11.54
N GLU A 42 -0.95 14.05 -12.81
CA GLU A 42 -1.31 15.39 -13.28
C GLU A 42 -2.80 15.69 -13.00
N ARG A 43 -3.69 14.73 -13.29
CA ARG A 43 -5.12 14.85 -12.98
C ARG A 43 -5.39 14.94 -11.48
N SER A 44 -4.69 14.16 -10.66
CA SER A 44 -4.83 14.19 -9.20
C SER A 44 -4.41 15.54 -8.63
N LEU A 45 -3.30 16.09 -9.13
CA LEU A 45 -2.84 17.43 -8.75
C LEU A 45 -3.87 18.51 -9.15
N ALA A 46 -4.38 18.45 -10.38
CA ALA A 46 -5.41 19.38 -10.87
C ALA A 46 -6.71 19.30 -10.05
N ALA A 47 -7.05 18.13 -9.53
CA ALA A 47 -8.21 17.92 -8.64
C ALA A 47 -7.97 18.40 -7.19
N GLY A 48 -6.74 18.81 -6.85
CA GLY A 48 -6.41 19.37 -5.54
C GLY A 48 -5.98 18.35 -4.48
N TYR A 49 -5.71 17.10 -4.86
CA TYR A 49 -5.12 16.12 -3.94
C TYR A 49 -3.75 16.63 -3.43
N LYS A 50 -3.47 16.35 -2.15
CA LYS A 50 -2.22 16.74 -1.46
C LYS A 50 -1.33 15.57 -1.08
N VAL A 51 -1.84 14.36 -1.24
CA VAL A 51 -1.13 13.10 -1.04
C VAL A 51 -1.53 12.19 -2.19
N ILE A 52 -0.56 11.49 -2.76
CA ILE A 52 -0.80 10.36 -3.66
C ILE A 52 -0.19 9.10 -3.05
N GLU A 53 -0.80 7.95 -3.35
CA GLU A 53 -0.28 6.66 -2.96
C GLU A 53 -0.22 5.74 -4.18
N LEU A 54 0.97 5.23 -4.50
CA LEU A 54 1.12 4.20 -5.52
C LEU A 54 0.73 2.85 -4.93
N HIS A 55 -0.27 2.22 -5.55
CA HIS A 55 -0.77 0.93 -5.07
C HIS A 55 0.07 -0.24 -5.59
N ALA A 56 1.07 -0.64 -4.81
CA ALA A 56 1.98 -1.74 -5.13
C ALA A 56 1.79 -2.97 -4.23
N ALA A 57 0.53 -3.31 -3.96
CA ALA A 57 0.14 -4.35 -3.02
C ALA A 57 -0.99 -5.22 -3.58
N HIS A 58 -1.46 -6.17 -2.76
CA HIS A 58 -2.72 -6.90 -2.90
C HIS A 58 -2.89 -7.72 -4.18
N GLY A 59 -1.80 -7.98 -4.89
CA GLY A 59 -1.81 -8.78 -6.12
C GLY A 59 -2.18 -7.98 -7.37
N TYR A 60 -2.25 -6.65 -7.26
CA TYR A 60 -2.36 -5.77 -8.41
C TYR A 60 -1.01 -5.55 -9.08
N LEU A 61 -1.00 -4.76 -10.15
CA LEU A 61 0.02 -4.83 -11.19
C LEU A 61 1.46 -4.73 -10.68
N PHE A 62 1.84 -3.71 -9.92
CA PHE A 62 3.21 -3.63 -9.38
C PHE A 62 3.55 -4.83 -8.48
N HIS A 63 2.61 -5.26 -7.63
CA HIS A 63 2.83 -6.42 -6.78
C HIS A 63 3.04 -7.71 -7.58
N GLN A 64 2.34 -7.86 -8.71
CA GLN A 64 2.55 -8.96 -9.63
C GLN A 64 3.98 -8.96 -10.19
N PHE A 65 4.57 -7.79 -10.46
CA PHE A 65 5.96 -7.70 -10.90
C PHE A 65 6.95 -8.09 -9.78
N PHE A 66 6.67 -7.74 -8.52
CA PHE A 66 7.55 -7.99 -7.38
C PHE A 66 7.74 -9.48 -7.11
N SER A 67 6.66 -10.24 -7.13
CA SER A 67 6.70 -11.62 -6.66
C SER A 67 7.11 -12.61 -7.75
N PRO A 68 8.05 -13.53 -7.45
CA PRO A 68 8.37 -14.63 -8.35
C PRO A 68 7.20 -15.57 -8.64
N LEU A 69 6.11 -15.54 -7.87
CA LEU A 69 4.95 -16.42 -8.08
C LEU A 69 4.15 -16.03 -9.32
N SER A 70 4.05 -14.72 -9.61
CA SER A 70 3.30 -14.15 -10.73
C SER A 70 4.18 -13.63 -11.86
N ASN A 71 5.44 -13.27 -11.58
CA ASN A 71 6.37 -12.76 -12.59
C ASN A 71 7.39 -13.84 -13.00
N LYS A 72 7.21 -14.39 -14.20
CA LYS A 72 8.10 -15.37 -14.85
C LYS A 72 8.87 -14.78 -16.03
N ARG A 73 8.89 -13.45 -16.17
CA ARG A 73 9.62 -12.78 -17.24
C ARG A 73 11.10 -13.11 -17.19
N THR A 74 11.72 -13.15 -18.36
CA THR A 74 13.16 -13.38 -18.55
C THR A 74 13.90 -12.13 -19.05
N ASP A 75 13.18 -11.02 -19.23
CA ASP A 75 13.71 -9.73 -19.66
C ASP A 75 14.16 -8.86 -18.46
N GLN A 76 14.35 -7.55 -18.71
CA GLN A 76 14.80 -6.61 -17.68
C GLN A 76 13.79 -6.36 -16.55
N TYR A 77 12.56 -6.87 -16.66
CA TYR A 77 11.50 -6.73 -15.64
C TYR A 77 11.25 -8.02 -14.85
N GLY A 78 12.01 -9.10 -15.08
CA GLY A 78 11.86 -10.37 -14.36
C GLY A 78 13.15 -10.97 -13.82
N GLY A 79 13.01 -12.08 -13.09
CA GLY A 79 14.12 -12.82 -12.50
C GLY A 79 14.63 -12.19 -11.22
N SER A 80 15.67 -11.34 -11.29
CA SER A 80 16.34 -10.79 -10.10
C SER A 80 15.46 -9.79 -9.34
N PHE A 81 15.72 -9.60 -8.03
CA PHE A 81 15.04 -8.57 -7.22
C PHE A 81 15.04 -7.19 -7.89
N LYS A 82 16.21 -6.75 -8.38
CA LYS A 82 16.36 -5.44 -9.06
C LYS A 82 15.48 -5.31 -10.31
N ASN A 83 15.35 -6.39 -11.07
CA ASN A 83 14.49 -6.39 -12.26
C ASN A 83 13.01 -6.39 -11.88
N ARG A 84 12.62 -7.17 -10.86
CA ARG A 84 11.23 -7.29 -10.42
C ARG A 84 10.66 -5.99 -9.86
N ILE A 85 11.49 -5.15 -9.23
CA ILE A 85 11.05 -3.84 -8.73
C ILE A 85 11.15 -2.71 -9.77
N ARG A 86 11.80 -2.96 -10.92
CA ARG A 86 12.14 -1.94 -11.92
C ARG A 86 10.93 -1.14 -12.38
N PHE A 87 9.81 -1.82 -12.67
CA PHE A 87 8.59 -1.16 -13.13
C PHE A 87 8.06 -0.13 -12.13
N LEU A 88 8.05 -0.45 -10.83
CA LEU A 88 7.67 0.52 -9.80
C LEU A 88 8.64 1.72 -9.79
N LEU A 89 9.95 1.47 -9.85
CA LEU A 89 10.94 2.53 -9.75
C LEU A 89 10.89 3.50 -10.94
N GLU A 90 10.73 2.98 -12.15
CA GLU A 90 10.61 3.81 -13.35
C GLU A 90 9.26 4.56 -13.39
N THR A 91 8.19 3.94 -12.87
CA THR A 91 6.91 4.66 -12.72
C THR A 91 6.98 5.76 -11.66
N LEU A 92 7.66 5.50 -10.54
CA LEU A 92 7.90 6.50 -9.51
C LEU A 92 8.63 7.73 -10.07
N GLU A 93 9.67 7.51 -10.89
CA GLU A 93 10.40 8.59 -11.57
C GLU A 93 9.46 9.44 -12.43
N ALA A 94 8.65 8.82 -13.29
CA ALA A 94 7.68 9.53 -14.13
C ALA A 94 6.61 10.30 -13.32
N VAL A 95 6.16 9.74 -12.21
CA VAL A 95 5.21 10.39 -11.28
C VAL A 95 5.84 11.62 -10.60
N GLN A 96 7.10 11.51 -10.18
CA GLN A 96 7.83 12.58 -9.50
C GLN A 96 8.18 13.76 -10.43
N GLU A 97 8.23 13.57 -11.74
CA GLU A 97 8.40 14.69 -12.69
C GLU A 97 7.28 15.73 -12.63
N VAL A 98 6.07 15.31 -12.23
CA VAL A 98 4.86 16.14 -12.22
C VAL A 98 4.29 16.37 -10.82
N TRP A 99 4.65 15.52 -9.86
CA TRP A 99 4.21 15.65 -8.47
C TRP A 99 5.06 16.68 -7.72
N PRO A 100 4.46 17.70 -7.05
CA PRO A 100 5.22 18.68 -6.29
C PRO A 100 5.98 18.02 -5.14
N SER A 101 7.27 18.31 -5.01
CA SER A 101 8.17 17.69 -4.01
C SER A 101 7.76 17.96 -2.55
N GLU A 102 6.96 19.00 -2.30
CA GLU A 102 6.44 19.33 -0.98
C GLU A 102 5.20 18.50 -0.58
N ASN A 103 4.55 17.84 -1.54
CA ASN A 103 3.39 17.00 -1.29
C ASN A 103 3.84 15.55 -1.03
N PRO A 104 3.33 14.88 0.02
CA PRO A 104 3.72 13.50 0.29
C PRO A 104 3.35 12.51 -0.82
N LEU A 105 4.27 11.59 -1.11
CA LEU A 105 4.10 10.46 -2.00
C LEU A 105 4.30 9.17 -1.21
N PHE A 106 3.24 8.36 -1.14
CA PHE A 106 3.25 7.09 -0.43
C PHE A 106 3.37 5.91 -1.41
N VAL A 107 3.88 4.79 -0.93
CA VAL A 107 3.80 3.51 -1.64
C VAL A 107 3.19 2.47 -0.72
N ARG A 108 2.08 1.88 -1.15
CA ARG A 108 1.47 0.76 -0.44
C ARG A 108 2.04 -0.55 -0.93
N ILE A 109 2.50 -1.40 -0.01
CA ILE A 109 3.06 -2.71 -0.34
C ILE A 109 2.33 -3.85 0.38
N SER A 110 2.36 -5.03 -0.22
CA SER A 110 2.13 -6.28 0.50
C SER A 110 3.48 -6.76 1.04
N ALA A 111 3.68 -6.66 2.35
CA ALA A 111 4.96 -6.96 2.98
C ALA A 111 5.37 -8.44 2.89
N THR A 112 4.41 -9.32 2.63
CA THR A 112 4.63 -10.72 2.30
C THR A 112 3.45 -11.25 1.50
N ASP A 113 3.72 -12.22 0.63
CA ASP A 113 2.69 -12.99 -0.09
C ASP A 113 1.98 -14.04 0.78
N TRP A 114 2.51 -14.36 1.96
CA TRP A 114 2.04 -15.49 2.77
C TRP A 114 2.03 -16.83 2.01
N ALA A 115 2.97 -16.98 1.07
CA ALA A 115 3.12 -18.15 0.21
C ALA A 115 4.61 -18.50 0.01
N GLU A 116 4.92 -19.78 -0.01
CA GLU A 116 6.29 -20.28 -0.23
C GLU A 116 6.83 -19.84 -1.59
N GLY A 117 8.07 -19.35 -1.63
CA GLY A 117 8.72 -18.86 -2.85
C GLY A 117 8.21 -17.48 -3.33
N GLY A 118 7.31 -16.84 -2.58
CA GLY A 118 6.82 -15.49 -2.85
C GLY A 118 7.66 -14.38 -2.24
N TRP A 119 7.16 -13.15 -2.38
CA TRP A 119 7.68 -11.95 -1.76
C TRP A 119 7.59 -12.04 -0.23
N ASN A 120 8.64 -11.58 0.45
CA ASN A 120 8.75 -11.66 1.91
C ASN A 120 9.09 -10.31 2.55
N THR A 121 9.17 -10.31 3.88
CA THR A 121 9.40 -9.09 4.67
C THR A 121 10.79 -8.52 4.40
N GLU A 122 11.81 -9.36 4.18
CA GLU A 122 13.17 -8.94 3.88
C GLU A 122 13.24 -8.21 2.52
N ASP A 123 12.59 -8.75 1.49
CA ASP A 123 12.44 -8.09 0.19
C ASP A 123 11.75 -6.73 0.34
N SER A 124 10.73 -6.65 1.20
CA SER A 124 10.01 -5.40 1.50
C SER A 124 10.88 -4.35 2.19
N ILE A 125 11.74 -4.77 3.12
CA ILE A 125 12.72 -3.89 3.78
C ILE A 125 13.73 -3.35 2.75
N GLU A 126 14.25 -4.20 1.88
CA GLU A 126 15.19 -3.78 0.83
C GLU A 126 14.53 -2.83 -0.19
N LEU A 127 13.27 -3.09 -0.57
CA LEU A 127 12.52 -2.17 -1.42
C LEU A 127 12.31 -0.81 -0.72
N ALA A 128 11.92 -0.81 0.56
CA ALA A 128 11.71 0.42 1.32
C ALA A 128 12.99 1.27 1.42
N LYS A 129 14.16 0.67 1.59
CA LYS A 129 15.45 1.41 1.55
C LYS A 129 15.64 2.13 0.22
N ILE A 130 15.38 1.44 -0.90
CA ILE A 130 15.52 2.02 -2.24
C ILE A 130 14.50 3.14 -2.46
N LEU A 131 13.26 2.95 -2.03
CA LEU A 131 12.19 3.95 -2.16
C LEU A 131 12.47 5.19 -1.31
N LYS A 132 13.04 5.03 -0.10
CA LYS A 132 13.51 6.12 0.73
C LYS A 132 14.55 6.98 0.01
N ASP A 133 15.56 6.35 -0.58
CA ASP A 133 16.61 7.04 -1.32
C ASP A 133 16.08 7.76 -2.57
N LYS A 134 14.93 7.32 -3.09
CA LYS A 134 14.21 7.94 -4.20
C LYS A 134 13.17 8.99 -3.76
N GLY A 135 13.08 9.31 -2.47
CA GLY A 135 12.19 10.37 -1.97
C GLY A 135 10.73 9.95 -1.84
N VAL A 136 10.43 8.67 -1.62
CA VAL A 136 9.11 8.25 -1.10
C VAL A 136 9.04 8.62 0.38
N ASP A 137 7.91 9.18 0.81
CA ASP A 137 7.77 9.71 2.17
C ASP A 137 7.34 8.65 3.19
N LEU A 138 6.53 7.69 2.77
CA LEU A 138 5.95 6.67 3.65
C LEU A 138 5.63 5.37 2.92
N ILE A 139 5.81 4.25 3.62
CA ILE A 139 5.33 2.93 3.18
C ILE A 139 4.05 2.56 3.94
N ASP A 140 2.94 2.35 3.21
CA ASP A 140 1.73 1.74 3.76
C ASP A 140 1.87 0.22 3.74
N CYS A 141 2.00 -0.38 4.93
CA CYS A 141 2.35 -1.78 5.10
C CYS A 141 1.11 -2.67 5.23
N SER A 142 0.74 -3.33 4.13
CA SER A 142 -0.25 -4.40 4.11
C SER A 142 0.39 -5.76 3.83
N SER A 143 -0.35 -6.76 3.35
CA SER A 143 0.15 -8.11 3.03
C SER A 143 -0.84 -8.88 2.17
N GLY A 144 -0.34 -9.93 1.51
CA GLY A 144 -1.13 -10.90 0.77
C GLY A 144 -1.79 -10.34 -0.50
N GLY A 145 -2.72 -11.13 -1.02
CA GLY A 145 -3.57 -10.84 -2.17
C GLY A 145 -3.02 -11.34 -3.51
N LEU A 146 -1.75 -11.74 -3.57
CA LEU A 146 -1.14 -12.17 -4.83
C LEU A 146 -1.67 -13.50 -5.36
N VAL A 147 -1.79 -14.49 -4.47
CA VAL A 147 -2.20 -15.85 -4.81
C VAL A 147 -3.33 -16.30 -3.90
N SER A 148 -4.24 -17.10 -4.43
CA SER A 148 -5.42 -17.56 -3.68
C SER A 148 -5.12 -18.61 -2.60
N TYR A 149 -4.01 -19.34 -2.73
CA TYR A 149 -3.59 -20.39 -1.79
C TYR A 149 -2.73 -19.88 -0.61
N GLN A 150 -2.55 -18.57 -0.49
CA GLN A 150 -1.86 -17.94 0.64
C GLN A 150 -2.52 -18.31 1.98
N LYS A 151 -1.73 -18.40 3.05
CA LYS A 151 -2.23 -18.72 4.40
C LYS A 151 -1.96 -17.57 5.35
N ILE A 152 -2.99 -16.79 5.63
CA ILE A 152 -2.89 -15.59 6.47
C ILE A 152 -3.46 -15.87 7.86
N PRO A 153 -2.65 -15.80 8.94
CA PRO A 153 -3.16 -15.82 10.30
C PRO A 153 -3.79 -14.47 10.63
N VAL A 154 -5.11 -14.36 10.47
CA VAL A 154 -5.84 -13.10 10.70
C VAL A 154 -6.18 -12.93 12.18
N PHE A 155 -5.70 -11.85 12.78
CA PHE A 155 -6.02 -11.41 14.15
C PHE A 155 -5.91 -9.87 14.24
N ALA A 156 -6.27 -9.26 15.38
CA ALA A 156 -6.18 -7.82 15.55
C ALA A 156 -4.73 -7.33 15.39
N GLY A 157 -4.48 -6.38 14.48
CA GLY A 157 -3.15 -5.84 14.23
C GLY A 157 -2.17 -6.80 13.53
N TYR A 158 -2.64 -7.86 12.85
CA TYR A 158 -1.76 -8.89 12.27
C TYR A 158 -0.69 -8.41 11.27
N GLN A 159 -0.81 -7.18 10.75
CA GLN A 159 0.17 -6.59 9.84
C GLN A 159 1.05 -5.51 10.51
N VAL A 160 0.80 -5.17 11.79
CA VAL A 160 1.59 -4.15 12.52
C VAL A 160 3.07 -4.54 12.57
N GLN A 161 3.36 -5.82 12.75
CA GLN A 161 4.72 -6.36 12.72
C GLN A 161 5.47 -6.07 11.42
N PHE A 162 4.76 -5.90 10.28
CA PHE A 162 5.39 -5.57 9.01
C PHE A 162 5.73 -4.07 8.92
N ALA A 163 4.85 -3.20 9.41
CA ALA A 163 5.16 -1.78 9.54
C ALA A 163 6.39 -1.57 10.42
N ASP A 164 6.43 -2.25 11.58
CA ASP A 164 7.57 -2.22 12.50
C ASP A 164 8.86 -2.73 11.84
N ALA A 165 8.82 -3.89 11.18
CA ALA A 165 9.98 -4.46 10.50
C ALA A 165 10.51 -3.54 9.38
N VAL A 166 9.62 -2.97 8.56
CA VAL A 166 10.00 -2.04 7.49
C VAL A 166 10.57 -0.76 8.07
N LYS A 167 9.93 -0.18 9.09
CA LYS A 167 10.39 1.03 9.79
C LYS A 167 11.77 0.82 10.38
N SER A 168 11.95 -0.22 11.19
CA SER A 168 13.20 -0.55 11.86
C SER A 168 14.32 -0.93 10.87
N GLY A 169 13.98 -1.65 9.80
CA GLY A 169 14.95 -2.14 8.80
C GLY A 169 15.40 -1.10 7.76
N SER A 170 14.55 -0.11 7.44
CA SER A 170 14.83 0.90 6.40
C SER A 170 14.97 2.33 6.94
N GLY A 171 14.46 2.59 8.14
CA GLY A 171 14.31 3.93 8.70
C GLY A 171 13.33 4.80 7.94
N MET A 172 12.43 4.24 7.14
CA MET A 172 11.30 4.96 6.54
C MET A 172 10.20 5.24 7.56
N LEU A 173 9.39 6.26 7.29
CA LEU A 173 8.08 6.36 7.93
C LEU A 173 7.18 5.25 7.41
N THR A 174 6.31 4.73 8.27
CA THR A 174 5.39 3.63 7.92
C THR A 174 3.98 3.89 8.41
N ALA A 175 3.00 3.40 7.67
CA ALA A 175 1.62 3.28 8.15
C ALA A 175 1.31 1.81 8.49
N ALA A 176 0.67 1.60 9.64
CA ALA A 176 0.12 0.30 10.01
C ALA A 176 -1.38 0.24 9.68
N VAL A 177 -1.81 -0.90 9.14
CA VAL A 177 -3.21 -1.21 8.83
C VAL A 177 -3.52 -2.66 9.21
N GLY A 178 -4.79 -3.01 9.36
CA GLY A 178 -5.22 -4.41 9.48
C GLY A 178 -5.82 -4.73 10.85
N LEU A 179 -7.15 -4.69 10.90
CA LEU A 179 -7.92 -4.97 12.12
C LEU A 179 -7.44 -4.15 13.32
N ILE A 180 -7.19 -2.86 13.09
CA ILE A 180 -7.06 -1.86 14.13
C ILE A 180 -8.46 -1.25 14.30
N THR A 181 -9.06 -1.41 15.47
CA THR A 181 -10.46 -1.02 15.72
C THR A 181 -10.64 -0.28 17.03
N GLU A 182 -9.70 -0.40 17.96
CA GLU A 182 -9.81 0.26 19.27
C GLU A 182 -8.87 1.47 19.35
N PRO A 183 -9.30 2.58 19.99
CA PRO A 183 -8.44 3.75 20.21
C PRO A 183 -7.13 3.40 20.91
N GLN A 184 -7.20 2.59 21.98
CA GLN A 184 -6.01 2.18 22.73
C GLN A 184 -5.06 1.33 21.88
N GLN A 185 -5.60 0.45 21.02
CA GLN A 185 -4.78 -0.34 20.10
C GLN A 185 -4.00 0.56 19.12
N ALA A 186 -4.65 1.59 18.57
CA ALA A 186 -3.99 2.55 17.69
C ALA A 186 -2.90 3.35 18.43
N GLU A 187 -3.20 3.81 19.65
CA GLU A 187 -2.27 4.54 20.51
C GLU A 187 -1.04 3.69 20.88
N ASP A 188 -1.25 2.44 21.32
CA ASP A 188 -0.17 1.54 21.71
C ASP A 188 0.81 1.29 20.55
N ILE A 189 0.30 1.13 19.32
CA ILE A 189 1.14 0.97 18.11
C ILE A 189 2.07 2.17 17.91
N LEU A 190 1.57 3.39 18.12
CA LEU A 190 2.35 4.62 17.97
C LEU A 190 3.35 4.80 19.13
N GLN A 191 2.91 4.59 20.36
CA GLN A 191 3.76 4.71 21.56
C GLN A 191 4.91 3.70 21.55
N GLU A 192 4.65 2.49 21.06
CA GLU A 192 5.67 1.45 20.87
C GLU A 192 6.53 1.69 19.62
N SER A 193 6.35 2.81 18.91
CA SER A 193 7.10 3.20 17.71
C SER A 193 7.03 2.18 16.57
N LYS A 194 5.96 1.37 16.51
CA LYS A 194 5.77 0.33 15.48
C LYS A 194 5.28 0.87 14.14
N ALA A 195 4.74 2.09 14.13
CA ALA A 195 4.36 2.83 12.92
C ALA A 195 4.35 4.34 13.22
N ASP A 196 4.25 5.14 12.16
CA ASP A 196 4.14 6.61 12.22
C ASP A 196 2.71 7.08 11.92
N LEU A 197 1.94 6.29 11.18
CA LEU A 197 0.53 6.51 10.89
C LEU A 197 -0.30 5.25 11.15
N ILE A 198 -1.57 5.44 11.50
CA ILE A 198 -2.56 4.37 11.63
C ILE A 198 -3.61 4.53 10.53
N PHE A 199 -3.72 3.53 9.68
CA PHE A 199 -4.74 3.48 8.63
C PHE A 199 -5.90 2.58 9.05
N LEU A 200 -7.11 3.12 8.90
CA LEU A 200 -8.37 2.47 9.27
C LEU A 200 -9.24 2.35 8.02
N ALA A 201 -9.83 1.17 7.82
CA ALA A 201 -10.71 0.90 6.68
C ALA A 201 -12.11 0.51 7.15
N ARG A 202 -12.30 -0.75 7.56
CA ARG A 202 -13.60 -1.28 7.98
C ARG A 202 -14.20 -0.53 9.17
N GLU A 203 -13.38 0.06 10.04
CA GLU A 203 -13.87 0.88 11.16
C GLU A 203 -14.60 2.13 10.67
N PHE A 204 -14.04 2.87 9.71
CA PHE A 204 -14.71 4.05 9.16
C PHE A 204 -16.00 3.74 8.39
N LEU A 205 -16.17 2.52 7.89
CA LEU A 205 -17.42 2.10 7.24
C LEU A 205 -18.59 1.97 8.24
N ARG A 206 -18.30 1.63 9.50
CA ARG A 206 -19.31 1.42 10.56
C ARG A 206 -19.39 2.59 11.55
N ASP A 207 -18.26 3.25 11.80
CA ASP A 207 -18.14 4.43 12.65
C ASP A 207 -17.31 5.52 11.94
N PRO A 208 -17.95 6.39 11.14
CA PRO A 208 -17.25 7.49 10.47
C PRO A 208 -16.73 8.56 11.44
N TYR A 209 -17.20 8.59 12.69
CA TYR A 209 -16.76 9.52 13.73
C TYR A 209 -15.77 8.88 14.70
N PHE A 210 -15.23 7.72 14.35
CA PHE A 210 -14.21 7.01 15.13
C PHE A 210 -13.11 7.94 15.68
N PRO A 211 -12.51 8.89 14.93
CA PRO A 211 -11.44 9.73 15.47
C PRO A 211 -11.92 10.67 16.59
N LEU A 212 -13.18 11.13 16.52
CA LEU A 212 -13.79 11.94 17.57
C LEU A 212 -14.04 11.12 18.85
N HIS A 213 -14.51 9.88 18.68
CA HIS A 213 -14.71 8.95 19.78
C HIS A 213 -13.38 8.49 20.38
N ALA A 214 -12.37 8.24 19.55
CA ALA A 214 -11.02 7.84 19.95
C ALA A 214 -10.35 8.93 20.78
N ALA A 215 -10.41 10.19 20.36
CA ALA A 215 -9.92 11.32 21.15
C ALA A 215 -10.58 11.35 22.54
N THR A 216 -11.90 11.17 22.61
CA THR A 216 -12.61 11.07 23.90
C THR A 216 -12.12 9.88 24.73
N ALA A 217 -11.95 8.69 24.14
CA ALA A 217 -11.48 7.51 24.86
C ALA A 217 -10.06 7.66 25.40
N LEU A 218 -9.20 8.39 24.70
CA LEU A 218 -7.81 8.67 25.06
C LEU A 218 -7.66 9.95 25.93
N ASN A 219 -8.76 10.61 26.30
CA ASN A 219 -8.80 11.86 27.05
C ASN A 219 -8.14 13.06 26.34
N GLU A 220 -8.20 13.09 25.02
CA GLU A 220 -7.76 14.21 24.17
C GLU A 220 -8.92 15.14 23.80
N ASP A 221 -8.76 16.45 24.02
CA ASP A 221 -9.75 17.46 23.61
C ASP A 221 -9.39 18.04 22.24
N ILE A 222 -10.12 17.59 21.22
CA ILE A 222 -10.00 18.10 19.86
C ILE A 222 -11.18 18.98 19.48
N LYS A 223 -10.96 19.93 18.57
CA LYS A 223 -12.06 20.73 18.02
C LYS A 223 -13.01 19.83 17.20
N TRP A 224 -14.28 19.77 17.59
CA TRP A 224 -15.34 19.18 16.77
C TRP A 224 -15.87 20.23 15.79
N PRO A 225 -16.53 19.83 14.68
CA PRO A 225 -17.32 20.76 13.88
C PRO A 225 -18.28 21.56 14.77
N ASP A 226 -18.37 22.88 14.55
CA ASP A 226 -19.10 23.79 15.45
C ASP A 226 -20.56 23.34 15.69
N GLN A 227 -21.19 22.75 14.68
CA GLN A 227 -22.56 22.22 14.72
C GLN A 227 -22.73 21.03 15.67
N TYR A 228 -21.64 20.31 15.99
CA TYR A 228 -21.65 19.09 16.83
C TYR A 228 -21.04 19.31 18.21
N ASP A 229 -20.60 20.53 18.55
CA ASP A 229 -19.93 20.82 19.82
C ASP A 229 -20.76 20.39 21.05
N ARG A 230 -22.09 20.54 20.98
CA ARG A 230 -23.03 20.11 22.04
C ARG A 230 -23.16 18.59 22.20
N ALA A 231 -22.65 17.80 21.25
CA ALA A 231 -22.66 16.34 21.31
C ALA A 231 -21.41 15.76 21.98
N LYS A 232 -20.39 16.58 22.28
CA LYS A 232 -19.19 16.15 23.01
C LYS A 232 -19.59 15.56 24.37
N ARG A 233 -19.19 14.31 24.62
CA ARG A 233 -19.32 13.71 25.96
C ARG A 233 -18.23 14.29 26.84
N LYS A 234 -18.61 15.08 27.84
CA LYS A 234 -17.68 15.54 28.86
C LYS A 234 -17.30 14.35 29.74
N HIS A 235 -16.01 14.18 30.02
CA HIS A 235 -15.56 13.29 31.08
C HIS A 235 -16.28 13.65 32.38
N LYS A 236 -16.94 12.67 33.00
CA LYS A 236 -17.44 12.78 34.37
C LYS A 236 -16.34 12.32 35.32
#